data_AF-A0A164LAW2-F1
#
_entry.id   AF-A0A164LAW2-F1
#
_cell.length_a   1.000
_cell.length_b   1.000
_cell.length_c   1.000
_cell.angle_alpha   90.00
_cell.angle_beta   90.00
_cell.angle_gamma   90.00
#
_symmetry.space_group_name_H-M   'P 1'
#
loop_
_entity.id
_entity.type
_entity.pdbx_description
1 polymer ?
#
loop_
_entity_poly.entity_id
_entity_poly.type
_entity_poly.pdbx_seq_one_letter_code
_entity_poly.pdbx_strand_id
1 'polypeptide(L)'
;MAATKAQKKSSASSESNWARLVREATKDRKQFEPYVFDAYDPPVLITPPTGLERQLMLARLSDEAGSVEPDDLPEMLAALVGEAAFAKVWDALRDQPLDVTLALIEDINRHFNKGADGGAEEFPGGDSAS
;
A
#
# COMPACT_ATOMS: atom_id res chain seq x y z
N MET A 1 10.41 -4.29 -65.31
CA MET A 1 10.97 -4.36 -63.94
C MET A 1 10.22 -3.36 -63.09
N ALA A 2 9.30 -3.80 -62.23
CA ALA A 2 8.55 -2.92 -61.33
C ALA A 2 9.09 -3.10 -59.91
N ALA A 3 9.62 -2.02 -59.33
CA ALA A 3 10.16 -2.00 -57.97
C ALA A 3 9.04 -1.75 -56.96
N THR A 4 8.68 -2.77 -56.20
CA THR A 4 7.74 -2.64 -55.07
C THR A 4 8.48 -2.02 -53.88
N LYS A 5 8.19 -0.75 -53.57
CA LYS A 5 8.60 -0.13 -52.30
C LYS A 5 7.78 -0.72 -51.15
N ALA A 6 8.40 -1.54 -50.32
CA ALA A 6 7.83 -1.99 -49.06
C ALA A 6 8.28 -1.10 -47.90
N GLN A 7 7.30 -0.82 -47.03
CA GLN A 7 7.40 -0.51 -45.61
C GLN A 7 7.94 0.86 -45.15
N LYS A 8 6.99 1.73 -44.78
CA LYS A 8 6.93 2.29 -43.43
C LYS A 8 5.52 2.10 -42.85
N LYS A 9 5.25 0.92 -42.29
CA LYS A 9 4.20 0.79 -41.28
C LYS A 9 4.79 1.36 -39.99
N SER A 10 4.43 2.60 -39.69
CA SER A 10 4.69 3.21 -38.39
C SER A 10 3.91 2.41 -37.35
N SER A 11 4.58 1.55 -36.60
CA SER A 11 3.99 0.90 -35.43
C SER A 11 3.99 1.92 -34.29
N ALA A 12 3.07 2.88 -34.36
CA ALA A 12 2.59 3.54 -33.15
C ALA A 12 1.83 2.45 -32.39
N SER A 13 2.50 1.82 -31.42
CA SER A 13 1.85 0.87 -30.52
C SER A 13 0.75 1.65 -29.81
N SER A 14 -0.50 1.45 -30.22
CA SER A 14 -1.64 2.11 -29.59
C SER A 14 -1.70 1.59 -28.16
N GLU A 15 -1.35 2.45 -27.21
CA GLU A 15 -1.47 2.15 -25.79
C GLU A 15 -2.87 1.61 -25.48
N SER A 16 -2.96 0.54 -24.67
CA SER A 16 -4.25 -0.02 -24.28
C SER A 16 -4.96 0.93 -23.29
N ASN A 17 -6.29 0.92 -23.28
CA ASN A 17 -7.07 1.71 -22.31
C ASN A 17 -6.67 1.40 -20.85
N TRP A 18 -6.32 0.15 -20.56
CA TRP A 18 -5.81 -0.27 -19.25
C TRP A 18 -4.46 0.37 -18.92
N ALA A 19 -3.50 0.32 -19.84
CA ALA A 19 -2.18 0.91 -19.63
C ALA A 19 -2.26 2.43 -19.42
N ARG A 20 -3.12 3.10 -20.20
CA ARG A 20 -3.42 4.53 -19.99
C ARG A 20 -4.00 4.79 -18.60
N LEU A 21 -5.00 4.00 -18.18
CA LEU A 21 -5.64 4.14 -16.87
C LEU A 21 -4.64 3.94 -15.71
N VAL A 22 -3.82 2.89 -15.75
CA VAL A 22 -2.79 2.65 -14.73
C VAL A 22 -1.80 3.81 -14.67
N ARG A 23 -1.31 4.28 -15.84
CA ARG A 23 -0.38 5.41 -15.90
C ARG A 23 -1.02 6.68 -15.31
N GLU A 24 -2.24 7.01 -15.73
CA GLU A 24 -2.95 8.21 -15.27
C GLU A 24 -3.26 8.15 -13.77
N ALA A 25 -3.64 6.99 -13.25
CA ALA A 25 -3.95 6.79 -11.83
C ALA A 25 -2.70 6.76 -10.93
N THR A 26 -1.52 6.44 -11.46
CA THR A 26 -0.27 6.33 -10.68
C THR A 26 0.69 7.49 -10.88
N LYS A 27 0.41 8.42 -11.81
CA LYS A 27 1.33 9.50 -12.20
C LYS A 27 1.77 10.41 -11.03
N ASP A 28 0.88 10.65 -10.06
CA ASP A 28 1.12 11.55 -8.92
C ASP A 28 1.33 10.76 -7.61
N ARG A 29 1.59 9.44 -7.70
CA ARG A 29 1.70 8.59 -6.52
C ARG A 29 2.95 8.98 -5.72
N LYS A 30 2.75 9.54 -4.52
CA LYS A 30 3.84 9.83 -3.59
C LYS A 30 4.62 8.55 -3.30
N GLN A 31 5.95 8.63 -3.48
CA GLN A 31 6.85 7.61 -2.98
C GLN A 31 7.03 7.86 -1.48
N PHE A 32 6.61 6.92 -0.66
CA PHE A 32 6.83 6.97 0.79
C PHE A 32 8.16 6.31 1.11
N GLU A 33 8.91 6.90 2.03
CA GLU A 33 10.07 6.24 2.60
C GLU A 33 9.63 4.96 3.33
N PRO A 34 10.28 3.81 3.08
CA PRO A 34 9.97 2.58 3.80
C PRO A 34 10.15 2.74 5.31
N TYR A 35 9.34 2.03 6.08
CA TYR A 35 9.60 1.85 7.50
C TYR A 35 10.75 0.83 7.68
N VAL A 36 11.73 1.17 8.51
CA VAL A 36 12.90 0.31 8.76
C VAL A 36 12.65 -0.50 10.03
N PHE A 37 12.49 -1.81 9.88
CA PHE A 37 12.41 -2.75 10.99
C PHE A 37 13.79 -3.37 11.26
N ASP A 38 14.40 -2.97 12.37
CA ASP A 38 15.83 -3.19 12.69
C ASP A 38 16.09 -4.39 13.62
N ALA A 39 15.08 -5.20 13.92
CA ALA A 39 15.23 -6.43 14.69
C ALA A 39 15.95 -7.57 13.93
N TYR A 40 16.33 -7.36 12.67
CA TYR A 40 17.06 -8.31 11.82
C TYR A 40 18.26 -7.66 11.13
N ASP A 41 19.24 -8.49 10.74
CA ASP A 41 20.35 -8.11 9.88
C ASP A 41 20.33 -8.93 8.56
N PRO A 42 20.23 -8.29 7.38
CA PRO A 42 19.99 -6.86 7.18
C PRO A 42 18.56 -6.45 7.61
N PRO A 43 18.35 -5.16 7.97
CA PRO A 43 17.03 -4.64 8.35
C PRO A 43 15.95 -4.92 7.31
N VAL A 44 14.73 -5.13 7.78
CA VAL A 44 13.57 -5.38 6.92
C VAL A 44 12.92 -4.05 6.55
N LEU A 45 12.77 -3.80 5.26
CA LEU A 45 12.12 -2.59 4.75
C LEU A 45 10.63 -2.87 4.51
N ILE A 46 9.78 -2.23 5.29
CA ILE A 46 8.33 -2.33 5.17
C ILE A 46 7.85 -1.18 4.28
N THR A 47 7.08 -1.50 3.24
CA THR A 47 6.49 -0.50 2.34
C THR A 47 5.04 -0.20 2.75
N PRO A 48 4.53 1.01 2.47
CA PRO A 48 3.16 1.35 2.81
C PRO A 48 2.16 0.37 2.16
N PRO A 49 1.03 0.07 2.82
CA PRO A 49 0.00 -0.84 2.30
C PRO A 49 -0.78 -0.17 1.16
N THR A 50 -0.14 -0.08 -0.01
CA THR A 50 -0.65 0.63 -1.18
C THR A 50 -1.24 -0.30 -2.25
N GLY A 51 -1.10 -1.61 -2.08
CA GLY A 51 -1.76 -2.61 -2.92
C GLY A 51 -3.24 -2.74 -2.56
N LEU A 52 -4.09 -2.94 -3.56
CA LEU A 52 -5.54 -3.08 -3.38
C LEU A 52 -5.90 -4.12 -2.32
N GLU A 53 -5.26 -5.30 -2.36
CA GLU A 53 -5.53 -6.38 -1.41
C GLU A 53 -5.17 -6.01 0.03
N ARG A 54 -4.04 -5.33 0.24
CA ARG A 54 -3.63 -4.87 1.59
C ARG A 54 -4.57 -3.78 2.12
N GLN A 55 -5.05 -2.89 1.25
CA GLN A 55 -6.04 -1.87 1.63
C GLN A 55 -7.41 -2.48 1.94
N LEU A 56 -7.86 -3.45 1.15
CA LEU A 56 -9.11 -4.17 1.40
C LEU A 56 -9.04 -4.98 2.70
N MET A 57 -7.91 -5.62 2.99
CA MET A 57 -7.74 -6.37 4.22
C MET A 57 -7.77 -5.45 5.45
N LEU A 58 -7.07 -4.31 5.41
CA LEU A 58 -7.12 -3.32 6.49
C LEU A 58 -8.52 -2.70 6.65
N ALA A 59 -9.23 -2.44 5.54
CA ALA A 59 -10.60 -1.95 5.58
C ALA A 59 -11.57 -2.96 6.20
N ARG A 60 -11.45 -4.25 5.84
CA ARG A 60 -12.25 -5.33 6.43
C ARG A 60 -12.01 -5.44 7.94
N LEU A 61 -10.74 -5.45 8.35
CA LEU A 61 -10.36 -5.50 9.76
C LEU A 61 -10.84 -4.26 10.53
N SER A 62 -11.01 -3.11 9.87
CA SER A 62 -11.54 -1.89 10.48
C SER A 62 -13.09 -1.87 10.55
N ASP A 63 -13.78 -2.52 9.61
CA ASP A 63 -15.25 -2.61 9.53
C ASP A 63 -15.80 -3.72 10.46
N GLU A 64 -15.08 -4.83 10.61
CA GLU A 64 -15.34 -5.84 11.64
C GLU A 64 -15.00 -5.31 13.05
N ALA A 65 -14.13 -4.29 13.16
CA ALA A 65 -13.64 -3.72 14.42
C ALA A 65 -14.55 -2.64 15.02
N GLY A 66 -15.59 -3.10 15.71
CA GLY A 66 -15.86 -2.55 17.04
C GLY A 66 -14.84 -3.04 18.09
N SER A 67 -14.11 -4.13 17.81
CA SER A 67 -13.07 -4.73 18.65
C SER A 67 -12.20 -5.65 17.80
N VAL A 68 -10.92 -5.31 17.58
CA VAL A 68 -9.94 -6.25 16.98
C VAL A 68 -9.73 -7.38 17.98
N GLU A 69 -10.10 -8.62 17.63
CA GLU A 69 -9.84 -9.77 18.48
C GLU A 69 -8.36 -10.17 18.39
N PRO A 70 -7.75 -10.69 19.47
CA PRO A 70 -6.34 -11.11 19.46
C PRO A 70 -6.00 -12.13 18.37
N ASP A 71 -6.99 -12.93 17.97
CA ASP A 71 -6.83 -13.97 16.95
C ASP A 71 -6.65 -13.40 15.53
N ASP A 72 -7.09 -12.16 15.28
CA ASP A 72 -6.96 -11.47 13.99
C ASP A 72 -5.61 -10.74 13.82
N LEU A 73 -4.84 -10.60 14.92
CA LEU A 73 -3.56 -9.88 14.92
C LEU A 73 -2.54 -10.40 13.91
N PRO A 74 -2.37 -11.72 13.68
CA PRO A 74 -1.42 -12.21 12.67
C PRO A 74 -1.80 -11.77 11.25
N GLU A 75 -3.09 -11.84 10.89
CA GLU A 75 -3.58 -11.43 9.56
C GLU A 75 -3.49 -9.93 9.37
N MET A 76 -3.84 -9.15 10.40
CA MET A 76 -3.66 -7.70 10.40
C MET A 76 -2.20 -7.32 10.23
N LEU A 77 -1.30 -7.98 10.95
CA LEU A 77 0.14 -7.71 10.85
C LEU A 77 0.65 -8.06 9.46
N ALA A 78 0.26 -9.20 8.88
CA ALA A 78 0.63 -9.58 7.51
C ALA A 78 0.14 -8.56 6.47
N ALA A 79 -1.08 -8.05 6.62
CA ALA A 79 -1.62 -6.99 5.77
C ALA A 79 -0.83 -5.67 5.92
N LEU A 80 -0.47 -5.32 7.16
CA LEU A 80 0.22 -4.08 7.48
C LEU A 80 1.67 -4.08 7.00
N VAL A 81 2.43 -5.15 7.23
CA VAL A 81 3.86 -5.21 6.89
C VAL A 81 4.13 -5.77 5.49
N GLY A 82 3.17 -6.50 4.93
CA GLY A 82 3.28 -7.22 3.67
C GLY A 82 3.84 -8.64 3.84
N GLU A 83 3.38 -9.55 3.00
CA GLU A 83 3.68 -10.99 3.07
C GLU A 83 5.19 -11.31 3.10
N ALA A 84 5.99 -10.58 2.31
CA ALA A 84 7.43 -10.78 2.25
C ALA A 84 8.17 -10.40 3.55
N ALA A 85 7.63 -9.45 4.33
CA ALA A 85 8.21 -9.03 5.61
C ALA A 85 7.61 -9.82 6.79
N PHE A 86 6.38 -10.32 6.63
CA PHE A 86 5.61 -10.93 7.72
C PHE A 86 6.36 -12.02 8.48
N ALA A 87 6.99 -12.97 7.78
CA ALA A 87 7.68 -14.08 8.45
C ALA A 87 8.78 -13.61 9.42
N LYS A 88 9.53 -12.56 9.06
CA LYS A 88 10.58 -11.99 9.90
C LYS A 88 9.97 -11.17 11.05
N VAL A 89 9.01 -10.31 10.75
CA VAL A 89 8.35 -9.50 11.78
C VAL A 89 7.66 -10.40 12.81
N TRP A 90 7.00 -11.48 12.37
CA TRP A 90 6.32 -12.43 13.23
C TRP A 90 7.29 -13.19 14.14
N ASP A 91 8.43 -13.67 13.62
CA ASP A 91 9.42 -14.39 14.42
C ASP A 91 10.05 -13.50 15.52
N ALA A 92 10.16 -12.18 15.28
CA ALA A 92 10.58 -11.22 16.32
C ALA A 92 9.50 -10.93 17.38
N LEU A 93 8.21 -11.05 17.04
CA LEU A 93 7.10 -10.63 17.91
C LEU A 93 6.38 -11.76 18.62
N ARG A 94 6.38 -12.99 18.09
CA ARG A 94 5.50 -14.08 18.58
C ARG A 94 5.67 -14.41 20.06
N ASP A 95 6.87 -14.16 20.60
CA ASP A 95 7.24 -14.45 22.00
C ASP A 95 7.26 -13.17 22.86
N GLN A 96 6.86 -12.02 22.29
CA GLN A 96 6.79 -10.74 22.97
C GLN A 96 5.41 -10.50 23.59
N PRO A 97 5.31 -9.64 24.62
CA PRO A 97 4.02 -9.16 25.12
C PRO A 97 3.20 -8.49 24.01
N LEU A 98 1.87 -8.65 24.07
CA LEU A 98 0.93 -8.04 23.13
C LEU A 98 1.17 -6.53 22.94
N ASP A 99 1.51 -5.82 24.01
CA ASP A 99 1.80 -4.38 24.00
C ASP A 99 2.90 -4.00 23.01
N VAL A 100 3.89 -4.87 22.79
CA VAL A 100 4.99 -4.63 21.82
C VAL A 100 4.44 -4.65 20.39
N THR A 101 3.57 -5.61 20.08
CA THR A 101 2.93 -5.72 18.76
C THR A 101 2.04 -4.51 18.49
N LEU A 102 1.24 -4.09 19.48
CA LEU A 102 0.38 -2.90 19.36
C LEU A 102 1.21 -1.62 19.16
N ALA A 103 2.30 -1.47 19.91
CA ALA A 103 3.21 -0.33 19.76
C ALA A 103 3.87 -0.28 18.37
N LEU A 104 4.25 -1.44 17.80
CA LEU A 104 4.78 -1.51 16.45
C LEU A 104 3.74 -1.10 15.41
N ILE A 105 2.50 -1.60 15.53
CA ILE A 105 1.41 -1.24 14.63
C ILE A 105 1.17 0.28 14.65
N GLU A 106 1.13 0.88 15.84
CA GLU A 106 0.99 2.33 15.99
C GLU A 106 2.15 3.09 15.35
N ASP A 107 3.39 2.64 15.55
CA ASP A 107 4.57 3.30 14.98
C ASP A 107 4.62 3.23 13.46
N ILE A 108 4.27 2.08 12.87
CA ILE A 108 4.17 1.90 11.41
C ILE A 108 3.05 2.80 10.86
N ASN A 109 1.88 2.82 11.50
CA ASN A 109 0.78 3.69 11.11
C ASN A 109 1.18 5.17 11.18
N ARG A 110 1.85 5.57 12.27
CA ARG A 110 2.37 6.93 12.42
C ARG A 110 3.39 7.25 11.34
N HIS A 111 4.30 6.33 10.99
CA HIS A 111 5.30 6.54 9.93
C HIS A 111 4.65 6.83 8.57
N PHE A 112 3.64 6.04 8.18
CA PHE A 112 3.00 6.20 6.88
C PHE A 112 1.89 7.28 6.85
N ASN A 113 1.31 7.61 8.01
CA ASN A 113 0.28 8.65 8.13
C ASN A 113 0.83 10.01 8.59
N LYS A 114 2.14 10.16 8.84
CA LYS A 114 2.80 11.46 9.07
C LYS A 114 2.56 12.37 7.86
N GLY A 115 1.48 13.16 7.93
CA GLY A 115 1.00 14.03 6.85
C GLY A 115 -0.47 13.85 6.44
N ALA A 116 -1.21 12.89 7.03
CA ALA A 116 -2.66 12.73 6.83
C ALA A 116 -3.49 13.80 7.57
N ASP A 117 -2.89 14.52 8.53
CA ASP A 117 -3.51 15.58 9.31
C ASP A 117 -3.85 16.85 8.49
N GLY A 118 -3.54 16.87 7.19
CA GLY A 118 -3.80 18.01 6.29
C GLY A 118 -4.56 17.65 5.00
N GLY A 119 -5.33 16.56 4.99
CA GLY A 119 -5.95 16.04 3.76
C GLY A 119 -7.46 15.76 3.79
N ALA A 120 -8.13 15.87 4.95
CA ALA A 120 -9.59 15.69 5.01
C ALA A 120 -10.38 16.96 4.64
N GLU A 121 -9.71 18.10 4.44
CA GLU A 121 -10.34 19.40 4.15
C GLU A 121 -10.45 19.73 2.64
N GLU A 122 -9.91 18.90 1.73
CA GLU A 122 -9.96 19.17 0.29
C GLU A 122 -10.52 17.98 -0.51
N PHE A 123 -11.79 17.64 -0.24
CA PHE A 123 -12.65 17.06 -1.26
C PHE A 123 -13.48 18.20 -1.90
N PRO A 124 -13.07 18.75 -3.06
CA PRO A 124 -13.89 19.71 -3.79
C PRO A 124 -15.08 18.97 -4.42
N GLY A 125 -16.17 18.88 -3.66
CA GLY A 125 -17.42 18.26 -4.10
C GLY A 125 -18.64 18.60 -3.24
N GLY A 126 -18.52 19.56 -2.33
CA GLY A 126 -19.60 20.01 -1.44
C GLY A 126 -20.30 21.28 -1.92
N ASP A 127 -20.56 21.42 -3.22
CA ASP A 127 -21.42 22.49 -3.74
C ASP A 127 -22.58 21.86 -4.49
N SER A 128 -23.64 21.54 -3.74
CA SER A 128 -25.03 21.41 -4.20
C SER A 128 -25.91 20.99 -3.01
N ALA A 129 -26.43 21.97 -2.27
CA ALA A 129 -27.82 22.01 -1.80
C ALA A 129 -28.00 23.10 -0.71
N SER A 130 -28.43 24.28 -1.13
CA SER A 130 -29.34 25.15 -0.37
C SER A 130 -30.15 25.98 -1.35
#